data_AF-A0A847AXA0-F1
#
_entry.id   AF-A0A847AXA0-F1
#
_cell.length_a   1.000
_cell.length_b   1.000
_cell.length_c   1.000
_cell.angle_alpha   90.00
_cell.angle_beta   90.00
_cell.angle_gamma   90.00
#
_symmetry.space_group_name_H-M   'P 1'
#
loop_
_entity.id
_entity.type
_entity.pdbx_description
1 polymer ?
#
loop_
_entity_poly.entity_id
_entity_poly.type
_entity_poly.pdbx_seq_one_letter_code
_entity_poly.pdbx_strand_id
1 'polypeptide(L)' 'MKKHPYAIVSLILGLSSFFYLLNLDKALMAIIFGLIAGHQIEKSDGAYSGHGFTYAGFVFAGIYIALVIYQFYIYKASII' A
#
# COMPACT_ATOMS: atom_id res chain seq x y z
N MET A 1 -8.18 -6.52 21.40
CA MET A 1 -8.53 -5.92 20.08
C MET A 1 -8.13 -6.90 18.98
N LYS A 2 -9.02 -7.19 18.02
CA LYS A 2 -8.69 -8.09 16.89
C LYS A 2 -8.07 -7.27 15.75
N LYS A 3 -7.11 -7.84 15.03
CA LYS A 3 -6.54 -7.15 13.86
C LYS A 3 -7.55 -7.19 12.70
N HIS A 4 -7.78 -6.05 12.06
CA HIS A 4 -8.69 -6.01 10.91
C HIS A 4 -8.05 -6.75 9.72
N PRO A 5 -8.70 -7.76 9.12
CA PRO A 5 -8.11 -8.56 8.04
C PRO A 5 -7.70 -7.71 6.84
N TYR A 6 -8.49 -6.69 6.48
CA TYR A 6 -8.13 -5.76 5.41
C TYR A 6 -6.88 -4.91 5.68
N ALA A 7 -6.51 -4.66 6.94
CA ALA A 7 -5.27 -3.94 7.26
C ALA A 7 -4.04 -4.83 6.95
N ILE A 8 -4.17 -6.13 7.20
CA ILE A 8 -3.13 -7.12 6.86
C ILE A 8 -3.06 -7.28 5.33
N VAL A 9 -4.20 -7.36 4.65
CA VAL A 9 -4.28 -7.44 3.19
C VAL A 9 -3.66 -6.20 2.53
N SER A 10 -3.93 -5.00 3.04
CA SER A 10 -3.30 -3.74 2.57
C SER A 10 -1.78 -3.80 2.68
N LEU A 11 -1.24 -4.26 3.81
CA LEU A 11 0.20 -4.41 4.00
C LEU A 11 0.81 -5.43 3.03
N ILE A 12 0.18 -6.60 2.88
CA ILE A 12 0.67 -7.67 1.98
C ILE A 12 0.63 -7.17 0.53
N LEU A 13 -0.43 -6.49 0.12
CA LEU A 13 -0.54 -5.93 -1.23
C LEU A 13 0.55 -4.88 -1.49
N GLY A 14 0.77 -3.97 -0.54
CA GLY A 14 1.82 -2.95 -0.62
C GLY A 14 3.23 -3.54 -0.64
N LEU A 15 3.47 -4.66 0.06
CA LEU A 15 4.75 -5.38 -0.03
C LEU A 15 4.87 -6.15 -1.35
N SER A 16 3.77 -6.76 -1.81
CA SER A 16 3.74 -7.57 -3.04
C SER A 16 3.95 -6.75 -4.31
N SER A 17 3.64 -5.45 -4.30
CA SER A 17 3.86 -4.57 -5.46
C SER A 17 5.35 -4.47 -5.81
N PHE A 18 6.27 -4.63 -4.85
CA PHE A 18 7.72 -4.57 -5.08
C PHE A 18 8.31 -5.76 -5.84
N PHE A 19 7.64 -6.92 -5.87
CA PHE A 19 8.22 -8.13 -6.48
C PHE A 19 8.11 -8.16 -8.02
N TYR A 20 7.37 -7.24 -8.63
CA TYR A 20 7.19 -7.16 -10.07
C TYR A 20 7.00 -5.69 -10.49
N LEU A 21 7.88 -5.21 -11.37
CA LEU A 21 8.08 -3.80 -11.74
C LEU A 21 6.86 -3.06 -12.35
N LEU A 22 5.77 -3.75 -12.69
CA LEU A 22 4.58 -3.16 -13.33
C LEU A 22 3.27 -3.35 -12.54
N ASN A 23 3.32 -3.79 -11.29
CA ASN A 23 2.12 -4.01 -10.48
C ASN A 23 1.59 -2.73 -9.81
N LEU A 24 1.35 -1.70 -10.62
CA LEU A 24 0.72 -0.45 -10.15
C LEU A 24 -0.70 -0.72 -9.60
N ASP A 25 -1.38 -1.71 -10.19
CA ASP A 25 -2.67 -2.23 -9.76
C ASP A 25 -2.66 -2.73 -8.30
N LYS A 26 -1.61 -3.45 -7.88
CA LYS A 26 -1.46 -3.94 -6.50
C LYS A 26 -1.17 -2.80 -5.52
N ALA A 27 -0.39 -1.81 -5.94
CA ALA A 27 -0.16 -0.61 -5.12
C ALA A 27 -1.47 0.19 -4.93
N LEU A 28 -2.28 0.34 -5.98
CA LEU A 28 -3.60 0.97 -5.89
C LEU A 28 -4.55 0.18 -4.99
N MET A 29 -4.59 -1.15 -5.14
CA MET A 29 -5.38 -2.02 -4.26
C MET A 29 -4.92 -1.91 -2.80
N ALA A 30 -3.61 -1.85 -2.53
CA ALA A 30 -3.07 -1.64 -1.18
C ALA A 30 -3.59 -0.34 -0.54
N ILE A 31 -3.63 0.75 -1.32
CA ILE A 31 -4.17 2.05 -0.91
C ILE A 31 -5.67 1.95 -0.62
N ILE A 32 -6.45 1.35 -1.52
CA ILE A 32 -7.91 1.20 -1.37
C ILE A 32 -8.25 0.38 -0.13
N PHE A 33 -7.64 -0.80 0.02
CA PHE A 33 -7.84 -1.65 1.20
C PHE A 33 -7.32 -0.98 2.48
N GLY A 34 -6.27 -0.18 2.38
CA GLY A 34 -5.76 0.63 3.49
C GLY A 34 -6.79 1.66 3.96
N LEU A 35 -7.39 2.41 3.05
CA LEU A 35 -8.42 3.42 3.37
C LEU A 35 -9.66 2.76 3.99
N ILE A 36 -10.13 1.67 3.38
CA ILE A 36 -11.30 0.91 3.87
C ILE A 36 -11.03 0.33 5.26
N ALA A 37 -9.84 -0.25 5.48
CA ALA A 37 -9.45 -0.79 6.78
C ALA A 37 -9.30 0.32 7.83
N GLY A 38 -8.69 1.45 7.48
CA GLY A 38 -8.54 2.60 8.37
C GLY A 38 -9.89 3.13 8.84
N HIS A 39 -10.82 3.34 7.91
CA HIS A 39 -12.17 3.81 8.23
C HIS A 39 -12.96 2.80 9.07
N GLN A 40 -12.82 1.49 8.81
CA GLN A 40 -13.47 0.45 9.61
C GLN A 40 -12.86 0.33 11.02
N ILE A 41 -11.55 0.50 11.18
CA ILE A 41 -10.91 0.51 12.50
C ILE A 41 -11.40 1.70 13.32
N GLU A 42 -11.43 2.89 12.73
CA GLU A 42 -11.89 4.12 13.39
C GLU A 42 -13.37 4.01 13.82
N LYS A 43 -14.23 3.46 12.95
CA LYS A 43 -15.67 3.28 13.22
C LYS A 43 -15.99 2.12 14.16
N SER A 44 -15.00 1.30 14.55
CA SER A 44 -15.22 0.08 15.32
C SER A 44 -15.26 0.25 16.84
N ASP A 45 -15.12 1.49 17.34
CA ASP A 45 -15.19 1.83 18.76
C ASP A 45 -14.30 0.92 19.65
N GLY A 46 -13.11 0.58 19.14
CA GLY A 46 -12.12 -0.26 19.81
C GLY A 46 -12.23 -1.77 19.57
N ALA A 47 -13.22 -2.25 18.81
CA ALA A 47 -13.34 -3.68 18.47
C ALA A 47 -12.19 -4.16 17.56
N TYR A 48 -11.76 -3.31 16.62
CA TYR A 48 -10.65 -3.59 15.72
C TYR A 48 -9.45 -2.68 16.01
N SER A 49 -8.25 -3.21 15.76
CA SER A 49 -6.98 -2.50 15.82
C SER A 49 -6.15 -2.84 14.59
N GLY A 50 -5.18 -2.00 14.24
CA GLY A 50 -4.35 -2.25 13.06
C GLY A 50 -3.96 -1.01 12.26
N HIS A 51 -4.17 0.21 12.77
CA HIS A 51 -3.75 1.44 12.09
C HIS A 51 -2.27 1.41 11.67
N GLY A 52 -1.39 0.80 12.47
CA GLY A 52 0.01 0.62 12.10
C GLY A 52 0.22 -0.23 10.84
N PHE A 53 -0.59 -1.27 10.62
CA PHE A 53 -0.52 -2.10 9.41
C PHE A 53 -1.02 -1.33 8.18
N THR A 54 -2.11 -0.60 8.34
CA THR A 54 -2.64 0.30 7.31
C THR A 54 -1.61 1.37 6.92
N TYR A 55 -0.98 2.02 7.90
CA TYR A 55 0.04 3.04 7.66
C TYR A 55 1.28 2.48 6.98
N ALA A 56 1.78 1.33 7.44
CA ALA A 56 2.90 0.65 6.79
C ALA A 56 2.57 0.29 5.33
N GLY A 57 1.35 -0.21 5.05
CA GLY A 57 0.88 -0.47 3.70
C GLY A 57 0.91 0.78 2.80
N PHE A 58 0.46 1.92 3.31
CA PHE A 58 0.53 3.20 2.59
C PHE A 58 1.97 3.65 2.31
N VAL A 59 2.85 3.54 3.30
CA VAL A 59 4.26 3.91 3.16
C VAL A 59 4.93 3.05 2.09
N PHE A 60 4.71 1.73 2.11
CA PHE A 60 5.23 0.82 1.09
C PHE A 60 4.69 1.15 -0.30
N ALA A 61 3.38 1.36 -0.45
CA ALA A 61 2.79 1.75 -1.74
C ALA A 61 3.35 3.08 -2.25
N GLY A 62 3.53 4.08 -1.39
CA GLY A 62 4.09 5.38 -1.74
C GLY A 62 5.56 5.30 -2.20
N ILE A 63 6.39 4.54 -1.48
CA ILE A 63 7.79 4.29 -1.87
C ILE A 63 7.85 3.59 -3.22
N TYR A 64 7.00 2.59 -3.45
CA TYR A 64 6.95 1.89 -4.74
C TYR A 64 6.61 2.83 -5.89
N ILE A 65 5.58 3.67 -5.75
CA ILE A 65 5.19 4.65 -6.77
C ILE A 65 6.35 5.60 -7.08
N ALA A 66 7.06 6.09 -6.06
CA ALA A 66 8.22 6.96 -6.25
C ALA A 66 9.34 6.27 -7.03
N LEU A 67 9.63 5.00 -6.73
CA LEU A 67 10.62 4.20 -7.47
C LEU A 67 10.22 3.99 -8.93
N VAL A 68 8.94 3.72 -9.20
CA VAL A 68 8.43 3.57 -10.57
C VAL A 68 8.61 4.87 -11.37
N ILE A 69 8.29 6.03 -10.79
CA ILE A 69 8.49 7.33 -11.43
C ILE A 69 9.97 7.60 -11.69
N TYR A 70 10.84 7.31 -10.73
CA TYR A 70 12.28 7.47 -10.87
C TYR A 70 12.85 6.56 -11.98
N GLN A 71 12.45 5.29 -12.01
CA GLN A 71 12.85 4.34 -13.05
C GLN A 71 12.42 4.83 -14.45
N PHE A 72 11.20 5.35 -14.56
CA PHE A 72 10.69 5.92 -15.81
C PHE A 72 11.52 7.12 -16.27
N TYR A 73 11.91 8.00 -15.35
CA TYR A 73 12.77 9.15 -15.65
C TYR A 73 14.16 8.72 -16.14
N ILE A 74 14.80 7.75 -15.46
CA ILE A 74 16.09 7.19 -15.90
C ILE A 74 15.98 6.54 -17.27
N TYR A 75 14.93 5.73 -17.49
CA TYR A 75 14.74 5.04 -18.76
C TYR A 75 14.58 6.03 -19.92
N LYS A 76 13.78 7.08 -19.72
CA LYS A 76 13.62 8.16 -20.71
C LYS A 76 14.94 8.90 -20.97
N ALA A 77 15.72 9.19 -19.92
CA ALA A 77 17.01 9.87 -20.06
C ALA A 77 18.08 9.02 -20.77
N SER A 78 17.97 7.69 -20.74
CA SER A 78 18.90 6.78 -21.43
C SER A 78 18.61 6.61 -22.93
N ILE A 79 17.43 7.01 -23.40
CA ILE A 79 17.00 6.85 -24.81
C ILE A 79 17.23 8.14 -25.63
N ILE A 80 17.44 9.27 -24.97
CA ILE A 80 17.73 10.58 -25.58
C ILE A 80 19.25 10.79 -25.63
#